data_AF-A0A9D5YEC9-F1
#
_entry.id   AF-A0A9D5YEC9-F1
#
_cell.length_a   1.000
_cell.length_b   1.000
_cell.length_c   1.000
_cell.angle_alpha   90.00
_cell.angle_beta   90.00
_cell.angle_gamma   90.00
#
_symmetry.space_group_name_H-M   'P 1'
#
loop_
_entity.id
_entity.type
_entity.pdbx_description
1 polymer ?
#
loop_
_entity_poly.entity_id
_entity_poly.type
_entity_poly.pdbx_seq_one_letter_code
_entity_poly.pdbx_strand_id
1 'polypeptide(L)'
;MYYCHDCKTKFSAPAKIIEKHGLTSPPFETICVCPNCKSQNYEKEPTHYCHCCGIKLSNTKNKYCSSDCKYKATKLFRKEKDYKQQQLESPVYTAVRAVDSYNRSHNSKFSYGQFFATVGKKKKGAQKNG
;
A
#
# COMPACT_ATOMS: atom_id res chain seq x y z
N MET A 1 16.79 13.41 8.87
CA MET A 1 16.64 14.70 9.56
C MET A 1 15.72 14.45 10.73
N TYR A 2 16.09 14.98 11.88
CA TYR A 2 15.32 14.95 13.11
C TYR A 2 14.90 16.37 13.43
N TYR A 3 13.73 16.51 14.07
CA TYR A 3 13.18 17.77 14.52
C TYR A 3 12.94 17.70 16.02
N CYS A 4 13.52 18.63 16.79
CA CYS A 4 13.28 18.73 18.23
C CYS A 4 12.08 19.64 18.50
N HIS A 5 11.12 19.16 19.29
CA HIS A 5 9.92 19.94 19.65
C HIS A 5 10.23 21.04 20.67
N ASP A 6 11.23 20.85 21.53
CA ASP A 6 11.52 21.79 22.61
C ASP A 6 12.31 23.01 22.12
N CYS A 7 13.36 22.80 21.33
CA CYS A 7 14.18 23.90 20.79
C CYS A 7 13.86 24.27 19.33
N LYS A 8 12.92 23.58 18.68
CA LYS A 8 12.48 23.81 17.29
C LYS A 8 13.61 23.78 16.25
N THR A 9 14.72 23.11 16.56
CA THR A 9 15.85 22.97 15.65
C THR A 9 15.83 21.65 14.89
N LYS A 10 16.31 21.68 13.65
CA LYS A 10 16.52 20.50 12.81
C LYS A 10 17.97 20.06 12.89
N PHE A 11 18.20 18.75 13.02
CA PHE A 11 19.54 18.17 13.08
C PHE A 11 19.62 16.84 12.32
N SER A 12 20.82 16.47 11.89
CA SER A 12 21.04 15.28 11.04
C SER A 12 21.11 13.98 11.85
N ALA A 13 21.77 14.01 13.02
CA ALA A 13 21.96 12.87 13.91
C ALA A 13 21.83 13.30 15.39
N PRO A 14 21.14 12.51 16.24
CA PRO A 14 21.06 12.78 17.68
C PRO A 14 22.42 12.59 18.36
N ALA A 15 22.68 13.38 19.39
CA ALA A 15 23.84 13.21 20.25
C ALA A 15 23.60 12.03 21.21
N LYS A 16 24.66 11.29 21.55
CA LYS A 16 24.59 10.19 22.51
C LYS A 16 25.24 10.62 23.81
N ILE A 17 24.52 10.49 24.92
CA ILE A 17 25.04 10.70 26.27
C ILE A 17 25.09 9.35 26.96
N ILE A 18 26.19 9.10 27.67
CA ILE A 18 26.36 7.89 28.48
C ILE A 18 26.07 8.28 29.93
N GLU A 19 24.97 7.78 30.48
CA GLU A 19 24.62 7.94 31.88
C GLU A 19 25.17 6.79 32.69
N LYS A 20 26.01 7.15 33.67
CA LYS A 20 26.72 6.19 34.53
C LYS A 20 25.95 5.86 35.80
N HIS A 21 24.96 6.66 36.20
CA HIS A 21 24.17 6.46 37.44
C HIS A 21 25.01 6.14 38.69
N GLY A 22 26.21 6.72 38.81
CA GLY A 22 27.15 6.45 39.90
C GLY A 22 27.91 5.12 39.82
N LEU A 23 27.72 4.33 38.76
CA LEU A 23 28.43 3.07 38.51
C LEU A 23 29.85 3.34 37.98
N THR A 24 30.81 2.60 38.51
CA THR A 24 32.23 2.61 38.09
C THR A 24 32.52 1.60 36.98
N SER A 25 31.64 0.60 36.81
CA SER A 25 31.73 -0.43 35.77
C SER A 25 30.42 -0.55 34.99
N PRO A 26 30.44 -0.99 33.73
CA PRO A 26 29.23 -1.23 32.92
C PRO A 26 28.24 -2.19 33.63
N PRO A 27 26.93 -2.12 33.29
CA PRO A 27 26.34 -1.46 32.13
C PRO A 27 26.01 0.03 32.37
N PHE A 28 26.36 0.87 31.40
CA PHE A 28 25.93 2.28 31.37
C PHE A 28 24.73 2.44 30.44
N GLU A 29 23.86 3.39 30.73
CA GLU A 29 22.72 3.70 29.88
C GLU A 29 23.15 4.68 28.77
N THR A 30 22.82 4.37 27.51
CA THR A 30 23.09 5.29 26.40
C THR A 30 21.80 5.95 25.97
N ILE A 31 21.71 7.25 26.18
CA ILE A 31 20.55 8.06 25.87
C ILE A 31 20.82 8.88 24.60
N CYS A 32 19.87 8.91 23.69
CA CYS A 32 19.93 9.76 22.50
C CYS A 32 19.18 11.06 22.74
N VAL A 33 19.82 12.19 22.49
CA VAL A 33 19.28 13.53 22.78
C VAL A 33 19.47 14.50 21.62
N CYS A 34 18.71 15.58 21.62
CA CYS A 34 18.92 16.71 20.73
C CYS A 34 20.31 17.32 20.99
N PRO A 35 21.15 17.53 19.95
CA PRO A 35 22.47 18.14 20.12
C PRO A 35 22.46 19.55 20.70
N ASN A 36 21.36 20.30 20.52
CA ASN A 36 21.28 21.71 20.91
C ASN A 36 20.76 21.90 22.35
N CYS A 37 19.62 21.29 22.70
CA CYS A 37 18.99 21.45 24.01
C CYS A 37 19.06 20.22 24.92
N LYS A 38 19.68 19.12 24.47
CA LYS A 38 19.78 17.84 25.18
C LYS A 38 18.43 17.18 25.54
N SER A 39 17.33 17.65 24.95
CA SER A 39 16.03 17.00 25.12
C SER A 39 15.92 15.69 24.34
N GLN A 40 15.18 14.73 24.88
CA GLN A 40 14.78 13.49 24.20
C GLN A 40 13.51 13.66 23.34
N ASN A 41 12.83 14.81 23.45
CA ASN A 41 11.60 15.11 22.73
C ASN A 41 11.91 15.58 21.29
N TYR A 42 12.26 14.61 20.44
CA TYR A 42 12.48 14.84 19.02
C TYR A 42 11.92 13.70 18.17
N GLU A 43 11.49 14.03 16.96
CA GLU A 43 10.96 13.05 16.00
C GLU A 43 11.84 12.98 14.75
N LYS A 44 11.82 11.82 14.08
CA LYS A 44 12.46 11.66 12.78
C LYS A 44 11.49 12.20 11.72
N GLU A 45 11.92 13.21 10.97
CA GLU A 45 11.09 13.73 9.88
C GLU A 45 10.80 12.61 8.86
N PRO A 46 9.53 12.44 8.45
CA PRO A 46 9.17 11.44 7.46
C PRO A 46 9.93 11.73 6.17
N THR A 47 10.65 10.72 5.69
CA THR A 47 11.36 10.81 4.41
C THR A 47 10.42 10.36 3.31
N HIS A 48 10.14 11.24 2.36
CA HIS A 48 9.29 10.92 1.22
C HIS A 48 10.16 10.52 0.01
N TYR A 49 9.64 9.59 -0.79
CA TYR A 49 10.30 9.11 -1.99
C TYR A 49 9.38 9.29 -3.18
N CYS A 50 9.96 9.47 -4.37
CA CYS A 50 9.19 9.55 -5.60
C CYS A 50 8.48 8.23 -5.88
N HIS A 51 7.17 8.27 -6.09
CA HIS A 51 6.36 7.10 -6.41
C HIS A 51 6.72 6.43 -7.75
N CYS A 52 7.49 7.09 -8.62
CA CYS A 52 7.92 6.54 -9.91
C CYS A 52 9.31 5.90 -9.85
N CYS A 53 10.30 6.59 -9.29
CA CYS A 53 11.72 6.20 -9.39
C CYS A 53 12.40 5.95 -8.04
N GLY A 54 11.72 6.20 -6.92
CA GLY A 54 12.27 5.99 -5.58
C GLY A 54 13.28 7.04 -5.11
N ILE A 55 13.55 8.09 -5.89
CA ILE A 55 14.46 9.16 -5.44
C ILE A 55 13.88 9.89 -4.22
N LYS A 56 14.73 10.24 -3.26
CA LYS A 56 14.34 10.97 -2.06
C LYS A 56 13.86 12.38 -2.41
N LEU A 57 12.71 12.77 -1.87
CA LEU A 57 12.10 14.08 -2.06
C LEU A 57 12.45 15.01 -0.89
N SER A 58 12.75 16.26 -1.21
CA SER A 58 13.04 17.32 -0.24
C SER A 58 11.78 17.92 0.40
N ASN A 59 10.63 17.78 -0.26
CA ASN A 59 9.34 18.34 0.17
C ASN A 59 8.30 17.23 0.31
N THR A 60 7.62 17.22 1.46
CA THR A 60 6.56 16.25 1.80
C THR A 60 5.29 16.41 0.94
N LYS A 61 5.06 17.59 0.34
CA LYS A 61 3.88 17.87 -0.50
C LYS A 61 3.95 17.22 -1.87
N ASN A 62 5.15 16.97 -2.38
CA ASN A 62 5.34 16.41 -3.72
C ASN A 62 5.40 14.88 -3.65
N LYS A 63 4.68 14.22 -4.55
CA LYS A 63 4.71 12.74 -4.70
C LYS A 63 5.70 12.27 -5.77
N TYR A 64 6.17 13.20 -6.62
CA TYR A 64 7.03 12.92 -7.77
C TYR A 64 8.17 13.92 -7.84
N CYS A 65 9.34 13.47 -8.30
CA CYS A 65 10.51 14.33 -8.47
C CYS A 65 10.46 15.20 -9.72
N SER A 66 9.67 14.82 -10.73
CA SER A 66 9.49 15.56 -11.98
C SER A 66 8.11 15.30 -12.60
N SER A 67 7.72 16.17 -13.54
CA SER A 67 6.56 15.97 -14.41
C SER A 67 6.64 14.66 -15.18
N ASP A 68 7.83 14.27 -15.66
CA ASP A 68 8.03 13.02 -16.39
C ASP A 68 7.77 11.79 -15.51
N CYS A 69 8.25 11.81 -14.26
CA CYS A 69 7.96 10.75 -13.30
C CYS A 69 6.46 10.66 -13.00
N LYS A 70 5.77 11.80 -12.90
CA LYS A 70 4.31 11.82 -12.76
C LYS A 70 3.62 11.21 -13.98
N TYR A 71 4.06 11.55 -15.19
CA TYR A 71 3.51 10.98 -16.42
C TYR A 71 3.74 9.47 -16.52
N LYS A 72 4.97 8.99 -16.27
CA LYS A 72 5.29 7.55 -16.27
C LYS A 72 4.47 6.77 -15.27
N ALA A 73 4.38 7.26 -14.02
CA ALA A 73 3.58 6.62 -12.98
C ALA A 73 2.09 6.56 -13.34
N THR A 74 1.52 7.65 -13.85
CA THR A 74 0.11 7.67 -14.25
C THR A 74 -0.17 6.76 -15.46
N LYS A 75 0.76 6.68 -16.41
CA LYS A 75 0.67 5.75 -17.54
C LYS A 75 0.66 4.28 -17.08
N LEU A 76 1.57 3.90 -16.18
CA LEU A 76 1.61 2.55 -15.60
C LEU A 76 0.32 2.22 -14.84
N PHE A 77 -0.15 3.16 -14.01
CA PHE A 77 -1.38 2.97 -13.25
C PHE A 77 -2.61 2.77 -14.15
N ARG A 78 -2.73 3.56 -15.24
CA ARG A 78 -3.80 3.37 -16.24
C ARG A 78 -3.72 1.98 -16.86
N LYS A 79 -2.52 1.57 -17.29
CA LYS A 79 -2.30 0.26 -17.90
C LYS A 79 -2.69 -0.88 -16.94
N GLU A 80 -2.31 -0.78 -15.66
CA GLU A 80 -2.69 -1.77 -14.63
C GLU A 80 -4.21 -1.82 -14.42
N LYS A 81 -4.86 -0.65 -14.38
CA LYS A 81 -6.32 -0.56 -14.29
C LYS A 81 -7.00 -1.25 -15.48
N ASP A 82 -6.52 -1.00 -16.69
CA ASP A 82 -7.06 -1.60 -17.91
C ASP A 82 -6.87 -3.11 -17.91
N TYR A 83 -5.69 -3.61 -17.51
CA TYR A 83 -5.44 -5.05 -17.36
C TYR A 83 -6.39 -5.70 -16.33
N LYS A 84 -6.59 -5.07 -15.17
CA LYS A 84 -7.54 -5.57 -14.17
C LYS A 84 -8.97 -5.58 -14.71
N GLN A 85 -9.37 -4.54 -15.43
CA GLN A 85 -10.69 -4.48 -16.06
C GLN A 85 -10.87 -5.61 -17.09
N GLN A 86 -9.89 -5.84 -17.97
CA GLN A 86 -9.92 -6.94 -18.92
C GLN A 86 -10.02 -8.32 -18.23
N GLN A 87 -9.34 -8.51 -17.10
CA GLN A 87 -9.48 -9.74 -16.31
C GLN A 87 -10.89 -9.92 -15.75
N LEU A 88 -11.52 -8.84 -15.27
CA LEU A 88 -12.91 -8.84 -14.81
C LEU A 88 -13.92 -9.04 -15.95
N GLU A 89 -13.56 -8.66 -17.17
CA GLU A 89 -14.34 -8.89 -18.39
C GLU A 89 -14.05 -10.24 -19.04
N SER A 90 -13.09 -11.02 -18.49
CA SER A 90 -12.74 -12.31 -19.06
C SER A 90 -13.92 -13.29 -19.05
N PRO A 91 -14.05 -14.17 -20.06
CA PRO A 91 -15.10 -15.18 -20.10
C PRO A 91 -15.11 -16.10 -18.87
N VAL A 92 -13.93 -16.37 -18.30
CA VAL A 92 -13.81 -17.20 -17.09
C VAL A 92 -14.36 -16.46 -15.87
N TYR A 93 -13.94 -15.21 -15.65
CA TYR A 93 -14.40 -14.42 -14.50
C TYR A 93 -15.91 -14.15 -14.56
N THR A 94 -16.42 -13.81 -15.74
CA THR A 94 -17.86 -13.59 -15.96
C THR A 94 -18.68 -14.85 -15.68
N ALA A 95 -18.20 -16.02 -16.11
CA ALA A 95 -18.87 -17.29 -15.86
C ALA A 95 -18.84 -17.67 -14.37
N VAL A 96 -17.72 -17.46 -13.67
CA VAL A 96 -17.64 -17.65 -12.20
C VAL A 96 -18.60 -16.70 -11.47
N ARG A 97 -18.63 -15.41 -11.84
CA ARG A 97 -19.59 -14.46 -11.26
C ARG A 97 -21.04 -14.88 -11.49
N ALA A 98 -21.37 -15.43 -12.65
CA ALA A 98 -22.73 -15.90 -12.93
C ALA A 98 -23.16 -17.04 -12.00
N VAL A 99 -22.25 -17.98 -11.72
CA VAL A 99 -22.47 -19.07 -10.75
C VAL A 99 -22.69 -18.49 -9.35
N ASP A 100 -21.81 -17.59 -8.91
CA ASP A 100 -21.90 -16.97 -7.58
C ASP A 100 -23.20 -16.17 -7.40
N SER A 101 -23.59 -15.38 -8.42
CA SER A 101 -24.84 -14.62 -8.42
C SER A 101 -26.06 -15.54 -8.37
N TYR A 102 -26.04 -16.66 -9.09
CA TYR A 102 -27.12 -17.66 -9.03
C TYR A 102 -27.21 -18.30 -7.65
N ASN A 103 -26.08 -18.74 -7.10
CA ASN A 103 -25.99 -19.33 -5.77
C ASN A 103 -26.55 -18.40 -4.69
N ARG A 104 -26.18 -17.11 -4.73
CA ARG A 104 -26.69 -16.09 -3.80
C ARG A 104 -28.20 -15.86 -3.92
N SER A 105 -28.72 -15.77 -5.14
CA SER A 105 -30.15 -15.47 -5.38
C SER A 105 -31.07 -16.67 -5.11
N HIS A 106 -30.56 -17.90 -5.26
CA HIS A 106 -31.34 -19.13 -5.13
C HIS A 106 -30.99 -19.92 -3.86
N ASN A 107 -30.18 -19.35 -2.96
CA ASN A 107 -29.64 -20.00 -1.77
C ASN A 107 -29.09 -21.42 -2.06
N SER A 108 -28.33 -21.54 -3.15
CA SER A 108 -27.75 -22.80 -3.62
C SER A 108 -26.22 -22.78 -3.55
N LYS A 109 -25.60 -23.94 -3.75
CA LYS A 109 -24.14 -24.13 -3.64
C LYS A 109 -23.57 -24.89 -4.83
N PHE A 110 -23.97 -24.51 -6.04
CA PHE A 110 -23.43 -25.12 -7.25
C PHE A 110 -21.95 -24.77 -7.44
N SER A 111 -21.14 -25.78 -7.74
CA SER A 111 -19.83 -25.55 -8.34
C SER A 111 -19.99 -25.09 -9.79
N TYR A 112 -18.93 -24.49 -10.36
CA TYR A 112 -18.89 -24.04 -11.75
C TYR A 112 -19.38 -25.13 -12.73
N GLY A 113 -18.83 -26.34 -12.64
CA GLY A 113 -19.19 -27.45 -13.53
C GLY A 113 -20.65 -27.89 -13.38
N GLN A 114 -21.14 -27.99 -12.15
CA GLN A 114 -22.54 -28.37 -11.89
C GLN A 114 -23.52 -27.32 -12.41
N PHE A 115 -23.21 -26.04 -12.27
CA PHE A 115 -24.06 -24.94 -12.75
C PHE A 115 -24.22 -24.99 -14.28
N PHE A 116 -23.14 -25.17 -15.03
CA PHE A 116 -23.23 -25.26 -16.50
C PHE A 116 -23.87 -26.57 -16.99
N ALA A 117 -23.66 -27.68 -16.28
CA ALA A 117 -24.29 -28.96 -16.61
C ALA A 117 -25.81 -28.95 -16.41
N THR A 118 -26.31 -28.26 -15.38
CA THR A 118 -27.71 -28.32 -14.95
C THR A 118 -28.55 -27.10 -15.35
N VAL A 119 -28.03 -25.88 -15.14
CA VAL A 119 -28.73 -24.61 -15.38
C VAL A 119 -28.37 -24.04 -16.75
N GLY A 120 -27.08 -24.06 -17.09
CA GLY A 120 -26.57 -23.53 -18.37
C GLY A 120 -27.17 -24.21 -19.62
N LYS A 121 -27.40 -25.53 -19.56
CA LYS A 121 -28.02 -26.29 -20.65
C LYS A 121 -29.52 -25.98 -20.85
N LYS A 122 -30.27 -25.68 -19.77
CA LYS A 122 -31.71 -25.39 -19.87
C LYS A 122 -32.02 -24.14 -20.70
N LYS A 123 -31.15 -23.12 -20.67
CA LYS A 123 -31.32 -21.91 -21.50
C LYS A 123 -31.10 -22.13 -23.01
N LYS A 124 -30.23 -23.06 -23.42
CA LYS A 124 -30.01 -23.39 -24.85
C LYS A 124 -31.12 -24.28 -25.44
N GLY A 125 -31.81 -25.06 -24.62
CA GLY A 125 -32.96 -25.87 -25.06
C GLY A 125 -34.23 -25.06 -25.31
N ALA A 126 -34.41 -23.94 -24.60
CA ALA A 126 -35.60 -23.09 -24.73
C ALA A 126 -35.63 -22.23 -26.01
N GLN A 127 -34.50 -22.04 -26.70
CA GLN A 127 -34.43 -21.28 -27.96
C GLN A 127 -34.68 -22.13 -29.22
N LYS A 128 -34.90 -23.45 -29.10
CA LYS A 128 -35.11 -24.34 -30.25
C LYS A 128 -36.57 -24.76 -30.48
N ASN A 129 -37.50 -24.25 -29.68
CA ASN A 129 -38.95 -24.52 -29.81
C ASN A 129 -39.73 -23.20 -29.94
N GLY A 130 -39.36 -22.36 -30.92
CA GLY A 130 -40.07 -21.15 -31.31
C GLY A 130 -40.14 -21.07 -32.83
#